data_AF-A0A1F5GJG6-F1
#
_entry.id   AF-A0A1F5GJG6-F1
#
_cell.length_a   1.000
_cell.length_b   1.000
_cell.length_c   1.000
_cell.angle_alpha   90.00
_cell.angle_beta   90.00
_cell.angle_gamma   90.00
#
_symmetry.space_group_name_H-M   'P 1'
#
loop_
_entity.id
_entity.type
_entity.pdbx_description
1 polymer ?
#
loop_
_entity_poly.entity_id
_entity_poly.type
_entity_poly.pdbx_seq_one_letter_code
_entity_poly.pdbx_strand_id
1 'polypeptide(L)'
;MLPKIPKGFITNFPQAVPDFISPRQFVFLLATVAIFILISTFFLTEQIIESREKQANLTSFIDKFKDETELLGFSSSLWKNSFNKNLDTASKEKDPQKQFEAFNSNFTILVSMYSASHDSKVRVQAEKLTQFIRKEFPDQSKNQNFAIFCLDTDCGQPNYPAVITDVVELLSNTEAIDQPVLDDVLKKLEAASISSDSGTQWDNYLNALQILRAEKNRTENSQISEAVGLLGEFLQENFAQNWSQMEKYFPESVKI
;
A
#
# COMPACT_ATOMS: atom_id res chain seq x y z
N MET A 1 -3.22 -70.39 8.25
CA MET A 1 -4.58 -70.31 8.79
C MET A 1 -5.12 -68.92 8.50
N LEU A 2 -6.18 -68.80 7.71
CA LEU A 2 -6.89 -67.54 7.43
C LEU A 2 -8.19 -67.51 8.23
N PRO A 3 -8.66 -66.35 8.71
CA PRO A 3 -9.86 -66.28 9.55
C PRO A 3 -11.12 -66.51 8.71
N LYS A 4 -12.02 -67.35 9.22
CA LYS A 4 -13.34 -67.61 8.64
C LYS A 4 -14.30 -66.49 9.05
N ILE A 5 -14.91 -65.84 8.06
CA ILE A 5 -15.98 -64.85 8.26
C ILE A 5 -17.28 -65.61 8.66
N PRO A 6 -18.05 -65.14 9.66
CA PRO A 6 -19.27 -65.83 10.09
C PRO A 6 -20.35 -65.74 9.02
N LYS A 7 -20.89 -66.89 8.62
CA LYS A 7 -22.13 -66.97 7.84
C LYS A 7 -23.30 -66.71 8.75
N GLY A 8 -23.93 -65.55 8.59
CA GLY A 8 -25.25 -65.31 9.15
C GLY A 8 -25.44 -63.88 9.55
N PHE A 9 -25.83 -63.03 8.61
CA PHE A 9 -26.82 -61.99 8.86
C PHE A 9 -27.47 -61.63 7.52
N ILE A 10 -28.80 -61.63 7.53
CA ILE A 10 -29.74 -61.25 6.47
C ILE A 10 -30.07 -62.36 5.44
N THR A 11 -31.03 -63.22 5.80
CA THR A 11 -31.98 -63.82 4.85
C THR A 11 -33.37 -63.65 5.42
N ASN A 12 -34.17 -62.73 4.85
CA ASN A 12 -35.64 -62.80 4.73
C ASN A 12 -36.21 -61.50 4.13
N PHE A 13 -36.06 -61.35 2.80
CA PHE A 13 -36.94 -60.52 1.97
C PHE A 13 -37.29 -61.33 0.71
N PRO A 14 -38.56 -61.71 0.46
CA PRO A 14 -38.90 -62.67 -0.61
C PRO A 14 -38.80 -62.14 -2.05
N GLN A 15 -38.27 -60.93 -2.29
CA GLN A 15 -38.04 -60.38 -3.63
C GLN A 15 -36.75 -59.55 -3.74
N ALA A 16 -35.76 -59.75 -2.86
CA ALA A 16 -34.44 -59.18 -3.06
C ALA A 16 -33.61 -60.16 -3.91
N VAL A 17 -33.53 -59.93 -5.22
CA VAL A 17 -32.45 -60.52 -6.04
C VAL A 17 -31.14 -60.12 -5.37
N PRO A 18 -30.28 -61.05 -4.91
CA PRO A 18 -28.96 -60.65 -4.52
C PRO A 18 -28.22 -60.47 -5.83
N ASP A 19 -28.25 -59.25 -6.39
CA ASP A 19 -27.31 -58.85 -7.43
C ASP A 19 -25.91 -58.86 -6.78
N PHE A 20 -25.36 -60.07 -6.64
CA PHE A 20 -23.97 -60.26 -6.27
C PHE A 20 -23.16 -59.71 -7.42
N ILE A 21 -22.65 -58.49 -7.19
CA ILE A 21 -21.59 -57.86 -7.96
C ILE A 21 -20.57 -58.96 -8.30
N SER A 22 -20.45 -59.29 -9.60
CA SER A 22 -19.51 -60.32 -10.05
C SER A 22 -18.09 -59.97 -9.59
N PRO A 23 -17.17 -60.93 -9.40
CA PRO A 23 -15.82 -60.65 -8.93
C PRO A 23 -15.11 -59.55 -9.71
N ARG A 24 -15.38 -59.43 -11.02
CA ARG A 24 -14.89 -58.36 -11.88
C ARG A 24 -15.48 -56.99 -11.53
N GLN A 25 -16.78 -56.91 -11.29
CA GLN A 25 -17.44 -55.66 -10.86
C GLN A 25 -17.00 -55.25 -9.44
N PHE A 26 -16.71 -56.21 -8.55
CA PHE A 26 -16.22 -55.92 -7.19
C PHE A 26 -14.79 -55.38 -7.20
N VAL A 27 -13.91 -55.99 -8.00
CA VAL A 27 -12.55 -55.48 -8.25
C VAL A 27 -12.59 -54.09 -8.91
N PHE A 28 -13.50 -53.88 -9.87
CA PHE A 28 -13.69 -52.57 -10.50
C PHE A 28 -14.15 -51.50 -9.51
N LEU A 29 -15.06 -51.85 -8.59
CA LEU A 29 -15.53 -50.94 -7.55
C LEU A 29 -14.41 -50.58 -6.57
N LEU A 30 -13.63 -51.58 -6.12
CA LEU A 30 -12.46 -51.36 -5.26
C LEU A 30 -11.40 -50.48 -5.95
N ALA A 31 -11.11 -50.73 -7.22
CA ALA A 31 -10.18 -49.91 -8.00
C ALA A 31 -10.68 -48.47 -8.13
N THR A 32 -11.99 -48.27 -8.37
CA THR A 32 -12.60 -46.95 -8.46
C THR A 32 -12.51 -46.20 -7.13
N VAL A 33 -12.83 -46.84 -6.01
CA VAL A 33 -12.70 -46.26 -4.67
C VAL A 33 -11.24 -45.92 -4.35
N ALA A 34 -10.30 -46.81 -4.69
CA ALA A 34 -8.88 -46.56 -4.49
C ALA A 34 -8.40 -45.34 -5.31
N ILE A 35 -8.85 -45.19 -6.56
CA ILE A 35 -8.56 -44.02 -7.39
C ILE A 35 -9.13 -42.74 -6.76
N PHE A 36 -10.38 -42.75 -6.30
CA PHE A 36 -10.96 -41.59 -5.62
C PHE A 36 -10.19 -41.20 -4.36
N ILE A 37 -9.79 -42.17 -3.53
CA ILE A 37 -8.98 -41.92 -2.34
C ILE A 37 -7.63 -41.31 -2.73
N LEU A 38 -6.94 -41.87 -3.73
CA LEU A 38 -5.66 -41.37 -4.21
C LEU A 38 -5.76 -39.91 -4.70
N ILE A 39 -6.79 -39.62 -5.50
CA ILE A 39 -7.06 -38.27 -6.00
C ILE A 39 -7.32 -37.30 -4.84
N SER A 40 -8.20 -37.67 -3.89
CA SER A 40 -8.48 -36.83 -2.72
C SER A 40 -7.23 -36.60 -1.88
N THR A 41 -6.40 -37.63 -1.65
CA THR A 41 -5.15 -37.46 -0.90
C THR A 41 -4.14 -36.60 -1.63
N PHE A 42 -4.08 -36.68 -2.97
CA PHE A 42 -3.21 -35.83 -3.79
C PHE A 42 -3.61 -34.35 -3.63
N PHE A 43 -4.88 -34.01 -3.86
CA PHE A 43 -5.38 -32.64 -3.72
C PHE A 43 -5.21 -32.09 -2.29
N LEU A 44 -5.48 -32.90 -1.26
CA LEU A 44 -5.25 -32.49 0.14
C LEU A 44 -3.77 -32.22 0.42
N THR A 45 -2.87 -33.05 -0.13
CA THR A 45 -1.42 -32.88 0.07
C THR A 45 -0.92 -31.63 -0.65
N GLU A 46 -1.36 -31.39 -1.88
CA GLU A 46 -1.03 -30.21 -2.66
C GLU A 46 -1.47 -28.92 -1.94
N GLN A 47 -2.70 -28.89 -1.42
CA GLN A 47 -3.22 -27.75 -0.65
C GLN A 47 -2.43 -27.51 0.66
N ILE A 48 -1.98 -28.57 1.34
CA ILE A 48 -1.16 -28.46 2.55
C ILE A 48 0.23 -27.92 2.22
N ILE A 49 0.83 -28.32 1.10
CA ILE A 49 2.15 -27.83 0.68
C ILE A 49 2.06 -26.34 0.33
N GLU A 50 1.09 -25.95 -0.50
CA GLU A 50 0.87 -24.57 -0.92
C GLU A 50 0.64 -23.64 0.29
N SER A 51 -0.20 -24.06 1.24
CA SER A 51 -0.46 -23.27 2.45
C SER A 51 0.78 -23.10 3.34
N ARG A 52 1.66 -24.11 3.42
CA ARG A 52 2.92 -24.01 4.16
C ARG A 52 3.93 -23.08 3.49
N GLU A 53 4.06 -23.17 2.16
CA GLU A 53 4.93 -22.28 1.39
C GLU A 53 4.47 -20.83 1.51
N LYS A 54 3.16 -20.58 1.38
CA LYS A 54 2.58 -19.25 1.57
C LYS A 54 2.87 -18.70 2.97
N GLN A 55 2.70 -19.51 4.01
CA GLN A 55 3.02 -19.09 5.38
C GLN A 55 4.52 -18.81 5.57
N ALA A 56 5.40 -19.63 5.00
CA ALA A 56 6.85 -19.43 5.09
C ALA A 56 7.28 -18.14 4.38
N ASN A 57 6.75 -17.88 3.18
CA ASN A 57 6.99 -16.65 2.42
C ASN A 57 6.49 -15.42 3.19
N LEU A 58 5.31 -15.50 3.79
CA LEU A 58 4.73 -14.44 4.61
C LEU A 58 5.62 -14.11 5.81
N THR A 59 6.01 -15.11 6.60
CA THR A 59 6.89 -14.90 7.77
C THR A 59 8.24 -14.33 7.33
N SER A 60 8.87 -14.90 6.31
CA SER A 60 10.16 -14.42 5.81
C SER A 60 10.10 -12.97 5.30
N PHE A 61 9.01 -12.59 4.63
CA PHE A 61 8.80 -11.22 4.20
C PHE A 61 8.65 -10.28 5.40
N ILE A 62 7.79 -10.61 6.35
CA ILE A 62 7.50 -9.76 7.50
C ILE A 62 8.77 -9.50 8.32
N ASP A 63 9.56 -10.54 8.61
CA ASP A 63 10.78 -10.38 9.42
C ASP A 63 11.77 -9.45 8.73
N LYS A 64 12.05 -9.69 7.44
CA LYS A 64 12.94 -8.81 6.65
C LYS A 64 12.39 -7.39 6.53
N PHE A 65 11.08 -7.24 6.37
CA PHE A 65 10.43 -5.94 6.21
C PHE A 65 10.46 -5.14 7.52
N LYS A 66 10.34 -5.79 8.68
CA LYS A 66 10.52 -5.14 9.99
C LYS A 66 11.93 -4.56 10.13
N ASP A 67 12.95 -5.35 9.81
CA ASP A 67 14.34 -4.91 9.90
C ASP A 67 14.63 -3.72 8.98
N GLU A 68 14.16 -3.79 7.72
CA GLU A 68 14.36 -2.71 6.75
C GLU A 68 13.58 -1.43 7.09
N THR A 69 12.46 -1.55 7.81
CA THR A 69 11.64 -0.39 8.19
C THR A 69 11.93 0.16 9.57
N GLU A 70 12.79 -0.48 10.38
CA GLU A 70 13.10 -0.06 11.75
C GLU A 70 13.68 1.35 11.82
N LEU A 71 14.52 1.69 10.84
CA LEU A 71 15.25 2.95 10.71
C LEU A 71 14.47 4.05 10.00
N LEU A 72 13.25 3.79 9.53
CA LEU A 72 12.42 4.83 8.94
C LEU A 72 12.05 5.88 10.00
N GLY A 73 12.14 7.16 9.63
CA GLY A 73 11.78 8.28 10.49
C GLY A 73 10.27 8.45 10.63
N PHE A 74 9.60 7.57 11.38
CA PHE A 74 8.18 7.72 11.68
C PHE A 74 7.90 9.04 12.39
N SER A 75 6.89 9.78 11.93
CA SER A 75 6.48 11.07 12.49
C SER A 75 6.03 11.00 13.95
N SER A 76 5.63 9.81 14.42
CA SER A 76 5.28 9.57 15.82
C SER A 76 5.39 8.10 16.20
N SER A 77 5.48 7.84 17.50
CA SER A 77 5.39 6.49 18.07
C SER A 77 4.05 5.82 17.76
N LEU A 78 2.96 6.58 17.66
CA LEU A 78 1.64 6.05 17.28
C LEU A 78 1.66 5.42 15.89
N TRP A 79 2.26 6.11 14.91
CA TRP A 79 2.38 5.59 13.55
C TRP A 79 3.27 4.35 13.49
N LYS A 80 4.42 4.37 14.18
CA LYS A 80 5.31 3.19 14.28
C LYS A 80 4.61 2.00 14.94
N ASN A 81 3.85 2.24 16.01
CA ASN A 81 3.13 1.19 16.72
C ASN A 81 2.00 0.60 15.88
N SER A 82 1.23 1.44 15.16
CA SER A 82 0.20 0.98 14.22
C SER A 82 0.81 0.14 13.10
N PHE A 83 1.93 0.60 12.54
CA PHE A 83 2.64 -0.13 11.50
C PHE A 83 3.08 -1.52 11.96
N ASN A 84 3.73 -1.61 13.12
CA ASN A 84 4.17 -2.87 13.71
C ASN A 84 2.99 -3.78 14.08
N LYS A 85 1.90 -3.21 14.62
CA LYS A 85 0.69 -3.95 14.96
C LYS A 85 0.08 -4.60 13.71
N ASN A 86 0.03 -3.88 12.59
CA ASN A 86 -0.49 -4.42 11.34
C ASN A 86 0.39 -5.55 10.80
N LEU A 87 1.72 -5.46 10.90
CA LEU A 87 2.61 -6.57 10.54
C LEU A 87 2.37 -7.80 11.42
N ASP A 88 2.18 -7.60 12.73
CA ASP A 88 1.86 -8.68 13.66
C ASP A 88 0.48 -9.29 13.38
N THR A 89 -0.51 -8.47 13.04
CA THR A 89 -1.84 -8.94 12.63
C THR A 89 -1.74 -9.77 11.36
N ALA A 90 -1.05 -9.29 10.34
CA ALA A 90 -0.87 -10.03 9.08
C ALA A 90 -0.17 -11.38 9.31
N SER A 91 0.80 -11.45 10.23
CA SER A 91 1.51 -12.70 10.55
C SER A 91 0.65 -13.74 11.27
N LYS A 92 -0.30 -13.31 12.11
CA LYS A 92 -1.05 -14.19 13.04
C LYS A 92 -2.42 -14.57 12.51
N GLU A 93 -2.98 -13.74 11.63
CA GLU A 93 -4.31 -13.96 11.06
C GLU A 93 -4.28 -15.09 10.04
N LYS A 94 -5.38 -15.84 9.97
CA LYS A 94 -5.57 -16.96 9.02
C LYS A 94 -6.47 -16.56 7.85
N ASP A 95 -7.32 -15.56 8.04
CA ASP A 95 -8.18 -15.02 7.00
C ASP A 95 -7.36 -14.16 6.01
N PRO A 96 -7.22 -14.57 4.73
CA PRO A 96 -6.45 -13.83 3.73
C PRO A 96 -6.95 -12.39 3.53
N GLN A 97 -8.25 -12.14 3.71
CA GLN A 97 -8.82 -10.81 3.56
C GLN A 97 -8.29 -9.87 4.65
N LYS A 98 -8.26 -10.34 5.90
CA LYS A 98 -7.74 -9.55 7.02
C LYS A 98 -6.22 -9.40 6.99
N GLN A 99 -5.49 -10.40 6.50
CA GLN A 99 -4.06 -10.28 6.23
C GLN A 99 -3.80 -9.17 5.20
N PHE A 100 -4.56 -9.19 4.10
CA PHE A 100 -4.52 -8.15 3.07
C PHE A 100 -4.83 -6.76 3.65
N GLU A 101 -5.89 -6.60 4.43
CA GLU A 101 -6.28 -5.32 5.05
C GLU A 101 -5.19 -4.74 5.96
N ALA A 102 -4.49 -5.60 6.71
CA ALA A 102 -3.38 -5.19 7.55
C ALA A 102 -2.19 -4.68 6.72
N PHE A 103 -1.83 -5.39 5.64
CA PHE A 103 -0.79 -4.91 4.72
C PHE A 103 -1.20 -3.64 3.98
N ASN A 104 -2.45 -3.54 3.55
CA ASN A 104 -2.98 -2.35 2.89
C ASN A 104 -2.95 -1.13 3.82
N SER A 105 -3.24 -1.33 5.12
CA SER A 105 -3.10 -0.28 6.13
C SER A 105 -1.66 0.20 6.27
N ASN A 106 -0.68 -0.71 6.18
CA ASN A 106 0.74 -0.34 6.18
C ASN A 106 1.18 0.36 4.90
N PHE A 107 0.63 -0.03 3.75
CA PHE A 107 0.84 0.69 2.51
C PHE A 107 0.35 2.15 2.63
N THR A 108 -0.86 2.36 3.14
CA THR A 108 -1.38 3.72 3.40
C THR A 108 -0.45 4.49 4.34
N ILE A 109 0.06 3.86 5.40
CA ILE A 109 1.01 4.49 6.30
C ILE A 109 2.27 4.95 5.57
N LEU A 110 2.89 4.07 4.77
CA LEU A 110 4.13 4.39 4.05
C LEU A 110 3.90 5.47 2.99
N VAL A 111 2.78 5.42 2.25
CA VAL A 111 2.46 6.46 1.26
C VAL A 111 2.22 7.80 1.92
N SER A 112 1.50 7.85 3.05
CA SER A 112 1.33 9.11 3.80
C SER A 112 2.65 9.63 4.36
N MET A 113 3.52 8.75 4.86
CA MET A 113 4.87 9.14 5.30
C MET A 113 5.68 9.71 4.15
N TYR A 114 5.67 9.03 3.00
CA TYR A 114 6.39 9.49 1.81
C TYR A 114 5.83 10.80 1.27
N SER A 115 4.51 10.97 1.23
CA SER A 115 3.87 12.23 0.83
C SER A 115 4.20 13.39 1.76
N ALA A 116 4.55 13.14 3.02
CA ALA A 116 4.94 14.17 3.96
C ALA A 116 6.45 14.46 3.93
N SER A 117 7.28 13.42 3.79
CA SER A 117 8.74 13.53 3.93
C SER A 117 9.49 13.57 2.61
N HIS A 118 8.88 13.17 1.50
CA HIS A 118 9.50 12.88 0.20
C HIS A 118 10.82 12.09 0.32
N ASP A 119 10.91 11.20 1.32
CA ASP A 119 12.09 10.34 1.52
C ASP A 119 11.99 9.12 0.61
N SER A 120 12.94 9.00 -0.32
CA SER A 120 12.99 7.89 -1.29
C SER A 120 13.09 6.53 -0.61
N LYS A 121 13.67 6.44 0.58
CA LYS A 121 13.69 5.18 1.35
C LYS A 121 12.29 4.73 1.74
N VAL A 122 11.39 5.66 2.09
CA VAL A 122 10.00 5.33 2.41
C VAL A 122 9.26 4.86 1.15
N ARG A 123 9.46 5.53 0.00
CA ARG A 123 8.90 5.11 -1.28
C ARG A 123 9.32 3.69 -1.66
N VAL A 124 10.61 3.36 -1.55
CA VAL A 124 11.12 2.02 -1.86
C VAL A 124 10.43 0.95 -1.01
N GLN A 125 10.18 1.22 0.27
CA GLN A 125 9.46 0.28 1.14
C GLN A 125 7.97 0.17 0.77
N ALA A 126 7.32 1.26 0.37
CA ALA A 126 5.96 1.23 -0.14
C ALA A 126 5.85 0.39 -1.42
N GLU A 127 6.76 0.59 -2.38
CA GLU A 127 6.83 -0.19 -3.62
C GLU A 127 7.05 -1.68 -3.35
N LYS A 128 7.99 -2.01 -2.46
CA LYS A 128 8.27 -3.40 -2.05
C LYS A 128 7.04 -4.06 -1.42
N LEU A 129 6.32 -3.34 -0.56
CA LEU A 129 5.08 -3.83 0.04
C LEU A 129 3.98 -4.03 -1.00
N THR A 130 3.81 -3.11 -1.95
CA THR A 130 2.85 -3.26 -3.06
C THR A 130 3.15 -4.49 -3.91
N GLN A 131 4.42 -4.74 -4.24
CA GLN A 131 4.82 -5.93 -5.00
C GLN A 131 4.47 -7.21 -4.25
N PHE A 132 4.74 -7.25 -2.94
CA PHE A 132 4.37 -8.36 -2.08
C PHE A 132 2.85 -8.58 -2.04
N ILE A 133 2.07 -7.51 -1.80
CA ILE A 133 0.60 -7.59 -1.74
C ILE A 133 0.02 -8.14 -3.05
N ARG A 134 0.46 -7.63 -4.20
CA ARG A 134 -0.03 -8.08 -5.52
C ARG A 134 0.29 -9.55 -5.79
N LYS A 135 1.44 -10.03 -5.33
CA LYS A 135 1.87 -11.41 -5.50
C LYS A 135 1.10 -12.37 -4.60
N GLU A 136 0.97 -12.06 -3.31
CA GLU A 136 0.45 -13.00 -2.31
C GLU A 136 -1.08 -12.90 -2.10
N PHE A 137 -1.68 -11.77 -2.51
CA PHE A 137 -3.11 -11.48 -2.41
C PHE A 137 -3.68 -10.96 -3.75
N PRO A 138 -3.55 -11.72 -4.85
CA PRO A 138 -3.94 -11.28 -6.19
C PRO A 138 -5.45 -10.98 -6.30
N ASP A 139 -6.29 -11.77 -5.62
CA ASP A 139 -7.74 -11.58 -5.65
C ASP A 139 -8.18 -10.31 -4.94
N GLN A 140 -7.59 -10.03 -3.77
CA GLN A 140 -7.89 -8.85 -2.95
C GLN A 140 -7.31 -7.57 -3.57
N SER A 141 -6.16 -7.66 -4.23
CA SER A 141 -5.45 -6.51 -4.80
C SER A 141 -5.96 -6.06 -6.18
N LYS A 142 -6.75 -6.88 -6.88
CA LYS A 142 -7.16 -6.63 -8.27
C LYS A 142 -7.81 -5.27 -8.53
N ASN A 143 -8.60 -4.78 -7.58
CA ASN A 143 -9.33 -3.51 -7.71
C ASN A 143 -8.73 -2.39 -6.85
N GLN A 144 -7.55 -2.60 -6.27
CA GLN A 144 -6.94 -1.67 -5.34
C GLN A 144 -5.94 -0.78 -6.06
N ASN A 145 -6.07 0.53 -5.86
CA ASN A 145 -5.15 1.49 -6.44
C ASN A 145 -3.92 1.65 -5.55
N PHE A 146 -2.82 0.98 -5.92
CA PHE A 146 -1.51 1.16 -5.30
C PHE A 146 -0.70 2.23 -6.04
N ALA A 147 -1.26 3.43 -6.18
CA ALA A 147 -0.54 4.56 -6.75
C ALA A 147 0.48 5.10 -5.76
N ILE A 148 1.72 5.26 -6.21
CA ILE A 148 2.79 5.95 -5.49
C ILE A 148 3.34 6.97 -6.49
N PHE A 149 2.91 8.22 -6.36
CA PHE A 149 3.37 9.30 -7.26
C PHE A 149 4.79 9.71 -6.89
N CYS A 150 5.60 10.06 -7.89
CA CYS A 150 6.99 10.46 -7.65
C CYS A 150 7.07 11.87 -7.07
N LEU A 151 7.80 12.01 -5.95
CA LEU A 151 8.00 13.25 -5.19
C LEU A 151 9.47 13.50 -4.84
N ASP A 152 10.38 12.64 -5.30
CA ASP A 152 11.80 12.71 -5.03
C ASP A 152 12.63 12.55 -6.30
N THR A 153 13.86 13.05 -6.25
CA THR A 153 14.77 13.05 -7.40
C THR A 153 15.31 11.68 -7.76
N ASP A 154 15.14 10.66 -6.90
CA ASP A 154 15.53 9.28 -7.23
C ASP A 154 14.51 8.62 -8.18
N CYS A 155 13.28 9.14 -8.31
CA CYS A 155 12.27 8.64 -9.27
C CYS A 155 11.93 9.58 -10.42
N GLY A 156 12.39 10.83 -10.39
CA GLY A 156 12.05 11.81 -11.40
C GLY A 156 12.98 13.01 -11.39
N GLN A 157 12.83 13.91 -12.36
CA GLN A 157 13.58 15.16 -12.40
C GLN A 157 12.60 16.32 -12.35
N PRO A 158 12.86 17.37 -11.56
CA PRO A 158 11.97 18.51 -11.47
C PRO A 158 11.84 19.19 -12.83
N ASN A 159 10.60 19.43 -13.26
CA ASN A 159 10.31 20.25 -14.43
C ASN A 159 9.57 21.52 -13.98
N TYR A 160 10.35 22.50 -13.51
CA TYR A 160 9.80 23.74 -12.98
C TYR A 160 9.15 24.59 -14.09
N PRO A 161 7.88 25.03 -13.92
CA PRO A 161 7.35 26.15 -14.67
C PRO A 161 8.20 27.41 -14.45
N ALA A 162 8.22 28.33 -15.41
CA ALA A 162 9.02 29.56 -15.31
C ALA A 162 8.74 30.35 -14.02
N VAL A 163 7.46 30.55 -13.67
CA VAL A 163 7.06 31.24 -12.44
C VAL A 163 7.60 30.54 -11.18
N ILE A 164 7.65 29.20 -11.17
CA ILE A 164 8.19 28.46 -10.02
C ILE A 164 9.71 28.57 -9.97
N THR A 165 10.38 28.64 -11.12
CA THR A 165 11.82 28.91 -11.19
C THR A 165 12.16 30.26 -10.54
N ASP A 166 11.38 31.30 -10.87
CA ASP A 166 11.54 32.63 -10.29
C ASP A 166 11.33 32.62 -8.76
N VAL A 167 10.31 31.90 -8.28
CA VAL A 167 10.05 31.72 -6.85
C VAL A 167 11.22 31.01 -6.15
N VAL A 168 11.75 29.92 -6.73
CA VAL A 168 12.89 29.18 -6.15
C VAL A 168 14.14 30.07 -6.08
N GLU A 169 14.44 30.85 -7.11
CA GLU A 169 15.58 31.75 -7.13
C GLU A 169 15.43 32.87 -6.08
N LEU A 170 14.24 33.47 -5.98
CA LEU A 170 13.95 34.53 -5.02
C LEU A 170 14.12 34.04 -3.58
N LEU A 171 13.57 32.87 -3.25
CA LEU A 171 13.65 32.28 -1.92
C LEU A 171 15.08 31.87 -1.55
N SER A 172 15.83 31.31 -2.50
CA SER A 172 17.23 30.89 -2.28
C SER A 172 18.16 32.05 -1.94
N ASN A 173 17.78 33.28 -2.31
CA ASN A 173 18.51 34.50 -2.01
C ASN A 173 17.96 35.27 -0.78
N THR A 174 17.02 34.68 -0.03
CA THR A 174 16.35 35.34 1.09
C THR A 174 16.90 34.85 2.43
N GLU A 175 17.69 35.67 3.12
CA GLU A 175 18.29 35.32 4.44
C GLU A 175 17.29 35.35 5.61
N ALA A 176 16.09 35.91 5.40
CA ALA A 176 15.07 36.07 6.45
C ALA A 176 14.33 34.76 6.81
N ILE A 177 14.46 33.72 5.99
CA ILE A 177 13.82 32.41 6.21
C ILE A 177 14.82 31.50 6.92
N ASP A 178 14.40 30.87 8.02
CA ASP A 178 15.22 29.88 8.70
C ASP A 178 15.49 28.70 7.75
N GLN A 179 16.75 28.25 7.66
CA GLN A 179 17.15 27.22 6.68
C GLN A 179 16.25 25.97 6.66
N PRO A 180 15.83 25.39 7.80
CA PRO A 180 14.93 24.22 7.77
C PRO A 180 13.56 24.51 7.15
N VAL A 181 13.07 25.74 7.28
CA VAL A 181 11.79 26.17 6.68
C VAL A 181 11.97 26.39 5.18
N LEU A 182 13.08 27.02 4.78
CA LEU A 182 13.42 27.18 3.37
C LEU A 182 13.56 25.82 2.67
N ASP A 183 14.30 24.88 3.28
CA ASP A 183 14.48 23.53 2.76
C ASP A 183 13.14 22.80 2.59
N ASP A 184 12.21 22.93 3.55
CA ASP A 184 10.88 22.32 3.45
C ASP A 184 10.04 22.95 2.31
N VAL A 185 10.08 24.28 2.15
CA VAL A 185 9.39 24.96 1.04
C VAL A 185 9.95 24.50 -0.30
N LEU A 186 11.27 24.55 -0.49
CA LEU A 186 11.92 24.16 -1.73
C LEU A 186 11.62 22.70 -2.08
N LYS A 187 11.64 21.82 -1.08
CA LYS A 187 11.31 20.40 -1.25
C LYS A 187 9.87 20.15 -1.69
N LYS A 188 8.92 21.00 -1.27
CA LYS A 188 7.53 20.92 -1.75
C LYS A 188 7.39 21.43 -3.18
N LEU A 189 8.04 22.54 -3.53
CA LEU A 189 8.07 23.05 -4.90
C LEU A 189 8.70 22.02 -5.86
N GLU A 190 9.78 21.38 -5.42
CA GLU A 190 10.44 20.29 -6.14
C GLU A 190 9.50 19.10 -6.38
N ALA A 191 8.90 18.57 -5.32
CA ALA A 191 7.97 17.45 -5.42
C ALA A 191 6.77 17.75 -6.33
N ALA A 192 6.21 18.95 -6.26
CA ALA A 192 5.15 19.39 -7.17
C ALA A 192 5.63 19.43 -8.62
N SER A 193 6.88 19.77 -8.87
CA SER A 193 7.45 19.87 -10.22
C SER A 193 7.89 18.51 -10.78
N ILE A 194 8.04 17.50 -9.93
CA ILE A 194 8.32 16.12 -10.31
C ILE A 194 7.02 15.34 -10.56
N SER A 195 5.99 15.55 -9.73
CA SER A 195 4.77 14.76 -9.76
C SER A 195 4.02 14.89 -11.09
N SER A 196 3.54 13.77 -11.62
CA SER A 196 2.65 13.73 -12.79
C SER A 196 1.17 13.86 -12.42
N ASP A 197 0.83 13.82 -11.13
CA ASP A 197 -0.56 13.86 -10.65
C ASP A 197 -0.96 15.28 -10.20
N SER A 198 -1.97 15.84 -10.86
CA SER A 198 -2.43 17.21 -10.61
C SER A 198 -2.89 17.46 -9.17
N GLY A 199 -3.47 16.46 -8.49
CA GLY A 199 -3.86 16.61 -7.09
C GLY A 199 -2.64 16.75 -6.19
N THR A 200 -1.65 15.90 -6.40
CA THR A 200 -0.38 15.92 -5.67
C THR A 200 0.45 17.16 -5.96
N GLN A 201 0.42 17.68 -7.20
CA GLN A 201 1.01 18.97 -7.55
C GLN A 201 0.37 20.11 -6.74
N TRP A 202 -0.97 20.17 -6.76
CA TRP A 202 -1.75 21.16 -6.03
C TRP A 202 -1.41 21.14 -4.53
N ASP A 203 -1.47 19.97 -3.89
CA ASP A 203 -1.25 19.84 -2.44
C ASP A 203 0.15 20.33 -2.03
N ASN A 204 1.17 20.02 -2.82
CA ASN A 204 2.55 20.45 -2.54
C ASN A 204 2.73 21.97 -2.74
N TYR A 205 2.24 22.53 -3.85
CA TYR A 205 2.30 23.98 -4.06
C TYR A 205 1.52 24.76 -3.01
N LEU A 206 0.33 24.28 -2.62
CA LEU A 206 -0.49 24.91 -1.60
C LEU A 206 0.21 24.88 -0.23
N ASN A 207 0.81 23.75 0.15
CA ASN A 207 1.55 23.64 1.40
C ASN A 207 2.76 24.59 1.42
N ALA A 208 3.50 24.71 0.31
CA ALA A 208 4.58 25.69 0.16
C ALA A 208 4.05 27.13 0.36
N LEU A 209 2.94 27.49 -0.27
CA LEU A 209 2.31 28.80 -0.13
C LEU A 209 1.89 29.10 1.32
N GLN A 210 1.33 28.12 2.03
CA GLN A 210 0.91 28.28 3.42
C GLN A 210 2.08 28.55 4.36
N ILE A 211 3.20 27.83 4.18
CA ILE A 211 4.43 28.07 4.94
C ILE A 211 4.96 29.48 4.64
N LEU A 212 5.06 29.85 3.37
CA LEU A 212 5.56 31.17 2.97
C LEU A 212 4.69 32.31 3.50
N ARG A 213 3.36 32.13 3.61
CA ARG A 213 2.48 33.12 4.25
C ARG A 213 2.73 33.26 5.74
N ALA A 214 2.97 32.15 6.44
CA ALA A 214 3.35 32.21 7.85
C ALA A 214 4.67 32.97 8.02
N GLU A 215 5.66 32.70 7.16
CA GLU A 215 6.95 33.40 7.18
C GLU A 215 6.85 34.88 6.79
N LYS A 216 6.00 35.23 5.80
CA LYS A 216 5.69 36.62 5.44
C LYS A 216 5.17 37.39 6.65
N ASN A 217 4.21 36.81 7.39
CA ASN A 217 3.63 37.46 8.57
C ASN A 217 4.62 37.55 9.74
N ARG A 218 5.56 36.60 9.85
CA ARG A 218 6.57 36.58 10.90
C ARG A 218 7.68 37.60 10.68
N THR A 219 8.09 37.80 9.43
CA THR A 219 9.30 38.56 9.09
C THR A 219 9.04 39.91 8.42
N GLU A 220 7.85 40.09 7.83
CA GLU A 220 7.49 41.23 6.99
C GLU A 220 8.46 41.47 5.80
N ASN A 221 9.19 40.43 5.38
CA ASN A 221 10.18 40.53 4.31
C ASN A 221 9.51 40.64 2.91
N SER A 222 9.97 41.60 2.10
CA SER A 222 9.41 41.89 0.78
C SER A 222 9.61 40.77 -0.25
N GLN A 223 10.75 40.06 -0.22
CA GLN A 223 11.03 38.94 -1.12
C GLN A 223 10.10 37.77 -0.83
N ILE A 224 9.84 37.49 0.45
CA ILE A 224 8.85 36.48 0.85
C ILE A 224 7.45 36.89 0.40
N SER A 225 7.10 38.17 0.54
CA SER A 225 5.80 38.68 0.06
C SER A 225 5.63 38.56 -1.44
N GLU A 226 6.69 38.80 -2.22
CA GLU A 226 6.69 38.64 -3.68
C GLU A 226 6.56 37.15 -4.07
N ALA A 227 7.31 36.25 -3.42
CA ALA A 227 7.18 34.81 -3.63
C ALA A 227 5.76 34.29 -3.34
N VAL A 228 5.12 34.79 -2.27
CA VAL A 228 3.72 34.49 -1.94
C VAL A 228 2.78 34.96 -3.05
N GLY A 229 3.00 36.14 -3.61
CA GLY A 229 2.21 36.69 -4.72
C GLY A 229 2.31 35.81 -5.97
N LEU A 230 3.54 35.57 -6.45
CA LEU A 230 3.81 34.76 -7.64
C LEU A 230 3.24 33.35 -7.53
N LEU A 231 3.47 32.67 -6.38
CA LEU A 231 2.95 31.33 -6.17
C LEU A 231 1.42 31.30 -6.05
N GLY A 232 0.83 32.32 -5.41
CA GLY A 232 -0.61 32.48 -5.29
C GLY A 232 -1.29 32.66 -6.66
N GLU A 233 -0.77 33.56 -7.49
CA GLU A 233 -1.28 33.80 -8.85
C GLU A 233 -1.14 32.54 -9.72
N PHE A 234 0.02 31.89 -9.68
CA PHE A 234 0.24 30.63 -10.39
C PHE A 234 -0.80 29.57 -10.00
N LEU A 235 -1.07 29.40 -8.71
CA LEU A 235 -2.05 28.45 -8.20
C LEU A 235 -3.49 28.81 -8.64
N GLN A 236 -3.84 30.09 -8.59
CA GLN A 236 -5.14 30.57 -9.04
C GLN A 236 -5.39 30.31 -10.52
N GLU A 237 -4.36 30.49 -11.36
CA GLU A 237 -4.46 30.29 -12.82
C GLU A 237 -4.49 28.80 -13.21
N ASN A 238 -3.59 28.00 -12.62
CA ASN A 238 -3.36 26.62 -13.07
C ASN A 238 -4.21 25.60 -12.31
N PHE A 239 -4.75 25.97 -11.15
CA PHE A 239 -5.59 25.10 -10.31
C PHE A 239 -6.90 25.79 -9.89
N ALA A 240 -7.49 26.59 -10.80
CA ALA A 240 -8.66 27.44 -10.54
C ALA A 240 -9.84 26.74 -9.84
N GLN A 241 -10.11 25.47 -10.19
CA GLN A 241 -11.17 24.69 -9.55
C GLN A 241 -10.87 24.40 -8.08
N ASN A 242 -9.65 23.94 -7.77
CA ASN A 242 -9.20 23.69 -6.40
C ASN A 242 -9.15 24.99 -5.59
N TRP A 243 -8.65 26.07 -6.20
CA TRP A 243 -8.59 27.40 -5.60
C TRP A 243 -9.98 27.92 -5.21
N SER A 244 -10.95 27.83 -6.12
CA SER A 244 -12.34 28.27 -5.87
C SER A 244 -13.00 27.46 -4.75
N GLN A 245 -12.69 26.17 -4.64
CA GLN A 245 -13.17 25.35 -3.51
C GLN A 245 -12.53 25.81 -2.20
N MET A 246 -11.21 26.02 -2.17
CA MET A 246 -10.52 26.56 -0.99
C MET A 246 -11.07 27.91 -0.57
N GLU A 247 -11.34 28.82 -1.48
CA GLU A 247 -11.90 30.14 -1.16
C GLU A 247 -13.29 30.05 -0.52
N LYS A 248 -14.12 29.13 -1.01
CA LYS A 248 -15.46 28.91 -0.47
C LYS A 248 -15.45 28.40 0.97
N TYR A 249 -14.51 27.52 1.31
CA TYR A 249 -14.50 26.84 2.61
C TYR A 249 -13.50 27.44 3.61
N PHE A 250 -12.45 28.08 3.10
CA PHE A 250 -11.33 28.62 3.87
C PHE A 250 -10.84 29.96 3.27
N PRO A 251 -11.67 31.01 3.23
CA PRO A 251 -11.37 32.26 2.52
C PRO A 251 -10.09 32.96 3.01
N GLU A 252 -9.73 32.79 4.29
CA GLU A 252 -8.49 33.35 4.84
C GLU A 252 -7.22 32.66 4.32
N SER A 253 -7.35 31.41 3.85
CA SER A 253 -6.24 30.60 3.34
C SER A 253 -5.92 30.83 1.87
N VAL A 254 -6.57 31.79 1.20
CA VAL A 254 -6.35 32.12 -0.22
C VAL A 254 -6.26 33.63 -0.51
N LYS A 255 -6.44 34.51 0.48
CA LYS A 255 -6.15 35.95 0.32
C LYS A 255 -4.66 36.15 0.02
N ILE A 256 -4.35 36.71 -1.14
CA ILE A 256 -2.99 37.08 -1.59
C ILE A 256 -2.56 38.37 -0.90
#